data_AF-A0AAD6AI82-F1
#
_entry.id   AF-A0AAD6AI82-F1
#
_cell.length_a   1.000
_cell.length_b   1.000
_cell.length_c   1.000
_cell.angle_alpha   90.00
_cell.angle_beta   90.00
_cell.angle_gamma   90.00
#
_symmetry.space_group_name_H-M   'P 1'
#
loop_
_entity.id
_entity.type
_entity.pdbx_description
1 polymer ?
#
loop_
_entity_poly.entity_id
_entity_poly.type
_entity_poly.pdbx_seq_one_letter_code
_entity_poly.pdbx_strand_id
1 'polypeptide(L)'
;MASGKVCFLATLCSLVILSTFIGSTQSASCCLRYTSRRLPCQRLLGYTVQTINRSCDINAIMLLDELLQKEKEYQQVLKATLQQRAHDLEMVRVRHRPPDISPPSIFHIPADHEPDKELTDWLKEKGADADTIDKFVLEEYKLTDILNDVSKDDLHCLRLRGGVLCRIWRAIQRHRERERLRDDERSEDDA
;
A
#
# COMPACT_ATOMS: atom_id res chain seq x y z
N MET A 1 85.49 -24.11 -6.40
CA MET A 1 84.16 -23.74 -6.95
C MET A 1 82.95 -24.15 -6.07
N ALA A 2 83.14 -24.81 -4.91
CA ALA A 2 82.01 -25.21 -4.04
C ALA A 2 81.55 -24.12 -3.04
N SER A 3 82.47 -23.32 -2.49
CA SER A 3 82.13 -22.29 -1.47
C SER A 3 81.24 -21.16 -1.99
N GLY A 4 81.32 -20.82 -3.29
CA GLY A 4 80.48 -19.79 -3.90
C GLY A 4 78.99 -20.16 -3.93
N LYS A 5 78.67 -21.45 -4.09
CA LYS A 5 77.28 -21.94 -4.13
C LYS A 5 76.62 -21.89 -2.76
N VAL A 6 77.39 -22.18 -1.71
CA VAL A 6 76.91 -22.12 -0.31
C VAL A 6 76.68 -20.68 0.11
N CYS A 7 77.58 -19.75 -0.28
CA CYS A 7 77.41 -18.32 -0.02
C CYS A 7 76.17 -17.76 -0.73
N PHE A 8 75.94 -18.16 -1.99
CA PHE A 8 74.74 -17.77 -2.74
C PHE A 8 73.45 -18.27 -2.06
N LEU A 9 73.43 -19.51 -1.59
CA LEU A 9 72.30 -20.08 -0.87
C LEU A 9 72.00 -19.30 0.42
N ALA A 10 73.04 -18.95 1.18
CA ALA A 10 72.91 -18.16 2.40
C ALA A 10 72.35 -16.76 2.11
N THR A 11 72.82 -16.10 1.05
CA THR A 11 72.29 -14.79 0.64
C THR A 11 70.82 -14.86 0.23
N LEU A 12 70.41 -15.91 -0.49
CA LEU A 12 69.01 -16.13 -0.85
C LEU A 12 68.14 -16.33 0.39
N CYS A 13 68.61 -17.14 1.36
CA CYS A 13 67.90 -17.34 2.62
C CYS A 13 67.73 -16.03 3.39
N SER A 14 68.78 -15.21 3.51
CA SER A 14 68.69 -13.90 4.16
C SER A 14 67.74 -12.94 3.43
N LEU A 15 67.70 -12.98 2.10
CA LEU A 15 66.81 -12.17 1.28
C LEU A 15 65.34 -12.59 1.46
N VAL A 16 65.08 -13.89 1.54
CA VAL A 16 63.76 -14.44 1.88
C VAL A 16 63.33 -13.97 3.28
N ILE A 17 64.21 -14.05 4.28
CA ILE A 17 63.93 -13.59 5.65
C ILE A 17 63.66 -12.08 5.71
N LEU A 18 64.40 -11.26 4.95
CA LEU A 18 64.11 -9.82 4.87
C LEU A 18 62.76 -9.56 4.17
N SER A 19 62.44 -10.29 3.11
CA SER A 19 61.18 -10.11 2.37
C SER A 19 59.95 -10.43 3.21
N THR A 20 60.03 -11.44 4.09
CA THR A 20 58.95 -11.78 5.03
C THR A 20 58.80 -10.73 6.13
N PHE A 21 59.90 -10.13 6.59
CA PHE A 21 59.86 -9.03 7.58
C PHE A 21 59.34 -7.71 7.01
N ILE A 22 59.69 -7.37 5.76
CA ILE A 22 59.22 -6.15 5.09
C ILE A 22 57.72 -6.20 4.82
N GLY A 23 57.16 -7.38 4.50
CA GLY A 23 55.71 -7.58 4.37
C GLY A 23 54.92 -7.16 5.61
N SER A 24 55.47 -7.41 6.80
CA SER A 24 54.87 -7.00 8.09
C SER A 24 54.87 -5.47 8.30
N THR A 25 55.79 -4.74 7.68
CA THR A 25 55.84 -3.25 7.80
C THR A 25 54.81 -2.55 6.90
N GLN A 26 54.43 -3.14 5.76
CA GLN A 26 53.33 -2.60 4.95
C GLN A 26 51.98 -2.70 5.65
N SER A 27 51.75 -3.77 6.43
CA SER A 27 50.55 -3.91 7.27
C SER A 27 50.41 -2.79 8.31
N ALA A 28 51.53 -2.25 8.81
CA ALA A 28 51.51 -1.09 9.72
C ALA A 28 51.06 0.22 9.04
N SER A 29 51.27 0.37 7.73
CA SER A 29 50.79 1.55 6.97
C SER A 29 49.27 1.58 6.86
N CYS A 30 48.64 0.40 6.79
CA CYS A 30 47.18 0.23 6.81
C CYS A 30 46.63 0.78 8.14
N CYS A 31 47.21 0.37 9.28
CA CYS A 31 46.79 0.76 10.63
C CYS A 31 46.92 2.26 10.94
N LEU A 32 47.85 2.98 10.31
CA LEU A 32 48.07 4.43 10.53
C LEU A 32 47.10 5.32 9.72
N ARG A 33 46.37 4.75 8.76
CA ARG A 33 45.41 5.49 7.91
C ARG A 33 44.00 5.56 8.49
N TYR A 34 43.70 4.75 9.49
CA TYR A 34 42.39 4.73 10.15
C TYR A 34 42.37 5.74 11.29
N THR A 35 41.42 6.68 11.22
CA THR A 35 41.15 7.58 12.33
C THR A 35 40.33 6.85 13.39
N SER A 36 40.90 6.64 14.58
CA SER A 36 40.15 6.14 15.74
C SER A 36 39.23 7.23 16.28
N ARG A 37 38.00 7.31 15.75
CA ARG A 37 36.92 8.07 16.40
C ARG A 37 35.96 7.08 17.03
N ARG A 38 35.78 7.17 18.35
CA ARG A 38 34.77 6.39 19.06
C ARG A 38 33.39 6.89 18.64
N LEU A 39 32.64 6.07 17.92
CA LEU A 39 31.23 6.33 17.63
C LEU A 39 30.39 5.93 18.86
N PRO A 40 29.45 6.77 19.32
CA PRO A 40 28.59 6.42 20.45
C PRO A 40 27.73 5.20 20.12
N CYS A 41 27.80 4.17 20.97
CA CYS A 41 27.11 2.88 20.79
C CYS A 41 25.58 3.03 20.63
N GLN A 42 25.03 4.13 21.13
CA GLN A 42 23.60 4.47 21.06
C GLN A 42 23.10 4.77 19.64
N ARG A 43 23.99 4.93 18.65
CA ARG A 43 23.63 5.22 17.25
C ARG A 43 23.79 4.02 16.31
N LEU A 44 24.22 2.87 16.83
CA LEU A 44 24.40 1.64 16.05
C LEU A 44 23.27 0.66 16.40
N LEU A 45 22.29 0.52 15.51
CA LEU A 45 21.18 -0.43 15.61
C LEU A 45 21.33 -1.50 14.51
N GLY A 46 21.39 -2.77 14.95
CA GLY A 46 21.94 -3.87 14.16
C GLY A 46 23.47 -3.79 14.21
N TYR A 47 24.21 -4.89 14.24
CA TYR A 47 25.59 -4.95 14.74
C TYR A 47 26.16 -6.35 14.88
N THR A 48 26.92 -6.88 13.93
CA THR A 48 27.78 -8.06 14.19
C THR A 48 29.25 -7.66 13.97
N VAL A 49 30.18 -8.10 14.80
CA VAL A 49 31.60 -7.70 14.73
C VAL A 49 32.41 -8.83 14.13
N GLN A 50 33.15 -8.57 13.05
CA GLN A 50 34.12 -9.52 12.51
C GLN A 50 35.44 -9.44 13.28
N THR A 51 35.83 -10.55 13.90
CA THR A 51 37.14 -10.74 14.50
C THR A 51 38.07 -11.52 13.56
N ILE A 52 38.97 -10.75 12.91
CA ILE A 52 40.41 -11.06 12.71
C ILE A 52 40.82 -12.04 11.58
N ASN A 53 41.83 -11.62 10.78
CA ASN A 53 43.00 -12.49 10.55
C ASN A 53 44.33 -11.76 10.24
N ARG A 54 45.29 -11.95 11.18
CA ARG A 54 46.76 -12.05 11.09
C ARG A 54 47.65 -10.85 10.73
N SER A 55 47.15 -9.67 10.31
CA SER A 55 48.05 -8.50 10.25
C SER A 55 47.47 -7.11 10.57
N CYS A 56 46.15 -6.94 10.69
CA CYS A 56 45.54 -5.70 11.17
C CYS A 56 44.28 -5.98 12.02
N ASP A 57 44.30 -5.61 13.30
CA ASP A 57 43.20 -5.75 14.27
C ASP A 57 42.21 -4.57 14.18
N ILE A 58 41.43 -4.49 13.11
CA ILE A 58 40.35 -3.50 13.02
C ILE A 58 39.02 -4.24 12.95
N ASN A 59 38.18 -4.02 13.97
CA ASN A 59 36.81 -4.55 14.03
C ASN A 59 36.00 -4.02 12.85
N ALA A 60 35.68 -4.88 11.88
CA ALA A 60 34.79 -4.56 10.77
C ALA A 60 33.36 -5.05 11.08
N ILE A 61 32.36 -4.25 10.75
CA ILE A 61 30.96 -4.50 11.11
C ILE A 61 30.27 -5.42 10.07
N MET A 62 29.97 -6.63 10.50
CA MET A 62 29.29 -7.77 9.87
C MET A 62 27.75 -7.66 9.96
N LEU A 63 27.21 -6.49 9.67
CA LEU A 63 25.77 -6.24 9.62
C LEU A 63 25.15 -6.31 8.24
N LEU A 64 25.98 -6.02 7.25
CA LEU A 64 25.51 -5.62 5.94
C LEU A 64 24.80 -6.78 5.25
N ASP A 65 25.28 -8.00 5.45
CA ASP A 65 24.70 -9.18 4.80
C ASP A 65 23.33 -9.54 5.38
N GLU A 66 23.16 -9.51 6.71
CA GLU A 66 21.84 -9.74 7.34
C GLU A 66 20.83 -8.64 7.01
N LEU A 67 21.27 -7.38 6.98
CA LEU A 67 20.41 -6.26 6.58
C LEU A 67 20.03 -6.34 5.10
N LEU A 68 20.99 -6.67 4.23
CA LEU A 68 20.75 -6.87 2.80
C LEU A 68 19.82 -8.07 2.57
N GLN A 69 19.95 -9.12 3.37
CA GLN A 69 19.07 -10.28 3.32
C GLN A 69 17.66 -9.93 3.77
N LYS A 70 17.52 -9.15 4.85
CA LYS A 70 16.22 -8.67 5.34
C LYS A 70 15.53 -7.71 4.38
N GLU A 71 16.30 -6.85 3.69
CA GLU A 71 15.77 -5.98 2.64
C GLU A 71 15.24 -6.81 1.45
N LYS A 72 16.00 -7.83 1.00
CA LYS A 72 15.56 -8.73 -0.07
C LYS A 72 14.29 -9.49 0.31
N GLU A 73 14.23 -10.04 1.52
CA GLU A 73 13.04 -10.73 2.04
C GLU A 73 11.81 -9.80 2.06
N TYR A 74 11.98 -8.58 2.55
CA TYR A 74 10.91 -7.59 2.58
C TYR A 74 10.43 -7.21 1.17
N GLN A 75 11.37 -6.94 0.26
CA GLN A 75 11.03 -6.64 -1.14
C GLN A 75 10.27 -7.79 -1.80
N GLN A 76 10.64 -9.04 -1.51
CA GLN A 76 9.96 -10.21 -2.04
C GLN A 76 8.51 -10.30 -1.53
N VAL A 77 8.29 -10.14 -0.22
CA VAL A 77 6.95 -10.16 0.38
C VAL A 77 6.09 -9.00 -0.14
N LEU A 78 6.65 -7.80 -0.26
CA LEU A 78 5.94 -6.64 -0.80
C LEU A 78 5.49 -6.88 -2.24
N LYS A 79 6.39 -7.39 -3.10
CA LYS A 79 6.07 -7.71 -4.50
C LYS A 79 4.98 -8.78 -4.60
N ALA A 80 5.08 -9.85 -3.81
CA ALA A 80 4.07 -10.90 -3.79
C ALA A 80 2.71 -10.38 -3.33
N THR A 81 2.69 -9.53 -2.29
CA THR A 81 1.44 -8.92 -1.78
C THR A 81 0.80 -8.01 -2.83
N LEU A 82 1.59 -7.20 -3.54
CA LEU A 82 1.09 -6.34 -4.61
C LEU A 82 0.52 -7.15 -5.78
N GLN A 83 1.21 -8.22 -6.19
CA GLN A 83 0.74 -9.12 -7.24
C GLN A 83 -0.56 -9.83 -6.84
N GLN A 84 -0.62 -10.32 -5.59
CA GLN A 84 -1.84 -10.94 -5.05
C GLN A 84 -3.00 -9.94 -5.06
N ARG A 85 -2.80 -8.72 -4.53
CA ARG A 85 -3.84 -7.68 -4.52
C ARG A 85 -4.28 -7.28 -5.92
N ALA A 86 -3.35 -7.20 -6.88
CA ALA A 86 -3.70 -6.93 -8.27
C ALA A 86 -4.54 -8.06 -8.87
N HIS A 87 -4.20 -9.32 -8.58
CA HIS A 87 -4.98 -10.47 -9.02
C HIS A 87 -6.35 -10.53 -8.35
N ASP A 88 -6.44 -10.26 -7.04
CA ASP A 88 -7.69 -10.19 -6.30
C ASP A 88 -8.61 -9.08 -6.87
N LEU A 89 -8.05 -7.90 -7.15
CA LEU A 89 -8.77 -6.81 -7.80
C LEU A 89 -9.23 -7.20 -9.20
N GLU A 90 -8.44 -7.95 -9.96
CA GLU A 90 -8.83 -8.45 -11.27
C GLU A 90 -9.95 -9.49 -11.15
N MET A 91 -9.89 -10.41 -10.19
CA MET A 91 -10.98 -11.36 -9.92
C MET A 91 -12.27 -10.65 -9.51
N VAL A 92 -12.17 -9.62 -8.67
CA VAL A 92 -13.29 -8.76 -8.29
C VAL A 92 -13.82 -8.01 -9.51
N ARG A 93 -12.96 -7.47 -10.37
CA ARG A 93 -13.36 -6.84 -11.64
C ARG A 93 -14.01 -7.82 -12.61
N VAL A 94 -13.58 -9.07 -12.67
CA VAL A 94 -14.20 -10.10 -13.51
C VAL A 94 -15.59 -10.46 -12.97
N ARG A 95 -15.75 -10.56 -11.64
CA ARG A 95 -17.08 -10.74 -11.00
C ARG A 95 -18.00 -9.54 -11.15
N HIS A 96 -17.45 -8.33 -11.14
CA HIS A 96 -18.16 -7.08 -11.36
C HIS A 96 -18.02 -6.58 -12.80
N ARG A 97 -17.63 -7.44 -13.75
CA ARG A 97 -17.62 -7.10 -15.16
C ARG A 97 -19.09 -6.87 -15.50
N PRO A 98 -19.52 -5.65 -15.85
CA PRO A 98 -20.81 -5.50 -16.50
C PRO A 98 -20.74 -6.46 -17.68
N PRO A 99 -21.73 -7.35 -17.89
CA PRO A 99 -21.68 -8.21 -19.05
C PRO A 99 -21.34 -7.37 -20.28
N ASP A 100 -20.37 -7.80 -21.08
CA ASP A 100 -20.15 -7.26 -22.42
C ASP A 100 -21.37 -7.67 -23.25
N ILE A 101 -22.48 -6.99 -23.02
CA ILE A 101 -23.62 -7.02 -23.90
C ILE A 101 -23.13 -6.18 -25.08
N SER A 102 -22.79 -6.85 -26.19
CA SER A 102 -22.94 -6.24 -27.52
C SER A 102 -24.26 -5.46 -27.47
N PRO A 103 -24.37 -4.18 -27.91
CA PRO A 103 -25.61 -3.42 -27.73
C PRO A 103 -26.75 -4.35 -28.13
N PRO A 104 -27.64 -4.74 -27.19
CA PRO A 104 -28.60 -5.75 -27.52
C PRO A 104 -29.48 -5.12 -28.59
N SER A 105 -29.28 -5.61 -29.80
CA SER A 105 -30.22 -5.47 -30.89
C SER A 105 -31.54 -5.97 -30.32
N ILE A 106 -32.44 -5.01 -30.04
CA ILE A 106 -33.85 -5.25 -29.74
C ILE A 106 -34.05 -5.95 -28.38
N PHE A 107 -33.93 -5.20 -27.28
CA PHE A 107 -34.94 -5.33 -26.23
C PHE A 107 -35.94 -4.20 -26.41
N HIS A 108 -37.13 -4.57 -26.83
CA HIS A 108 -38.30 -3.74 -26.63
C HIS A 108 -38.37 -3.40 -25.14
N ILE A 109 -38.07 -2.16 -24.80
CA ILE A 109 -38.60 -1.53 -23.59
C ILE A 109 -40.12 -1.64 -23.74
N PRO A 110 -40.86 -2.31 -22.85
CA PRO A 110 -42.26 -1.98 -22.68
C PRO A 110 -42.25 -0.52 -22.24
N ALA A 111 -42.55 0.37 -23.18
CA ALA A 111 -42.55 1.82 -23.03
C ALA A 111 -43.76 2.27 -22.19
N ASP A 112 -43.91 1.69 -20.99
CA ASP A 112 -45.03 1.92 -20.08
C ASP A 112 -44.58 2.14 -18.62
N HIS A 113 -43.28 2.16 -18.31
CA HIS A 113 -42.86 2.61 -16.98
C HIS A 113 -42.77 4.14 -16.96
N GLU A 114 -43.87 4.76 -16.53
CA GLU A 114 -43.88 6.19 -16.26
C GLU A 114 -42.99 6.46 -15.04
N PRO A 115 -41.97 7.34 -15.15
CA PRO A 115 -41.13 7.69 -14.01
C PRO A 115 -41.99 8.23 -12.87
N ASP A 116 -41.70 7.82 -11.64
CA ASP A 116 -42.40 8.33 -10.45
C ASP A 116 -42.25 9.86 -10.38
N LYS A 117 -43.33 10.55 -10.76
CA LYS A 117 -43.34 12.00 -10.86
C LYS A 117 -43.00 12.64 -9.51
N GLU A 118 -43.47 12.05 -8.41
CA GLU A 118 -43.23 12.55 -7.07
C GLU A 118 -41.74 12.49 -6.73
N LEU A 119 -41.07 11.38 -7.09
CA LEU A 119 -39.62 11.25 -6.95
C LEU A 119 -38.89 12.31 -7.79
N THR A 120 -39.26 12.47 -9.07
CA THR A 120 -38.57 13.41 -9.95
C THR A 120 -38.70 14.86 -9.45
N ASP A 121 -39.87 15.24 -8.95
CA ASP A 121 -40.12 16.60 -8.47
C ASP A 121 -39.42 16.83 -7.11
N TRP A 122 -39.42 15.83 -6.22
CA TRP A 122 -38.67 15.89 -4.97
C TRP A 122 -37.16 16.02 -5.20
N LEU A 123 -36.60 15.28 -6.16
CA LEU A 123 -35.18 15.36 -6.51
C LEU A 123 -34.82 16.74 -7.09
N LYS A 124 -35.65 17.30 -7.98
CA LYS A 124 -35.48 18.68 -8.47
C LYS A 124 -35.48 19.68 -7.33
N GLU A 125 -36.39 19.53 -6.36
CA GLU A 125 -36.46 20.39 -5.17
C GLU A 125 -35.16 20.34 -4.34
N LYS A 126 -34.50 19.17 -4.27
CA LYS A 126 -33.19 19.04 -3.60
C LYS A 126 -32.01 19.48 -4.49
N GLY A 127 -32.29 20.01 -5.68
CA GLY A 127 -31.31 20.53 -6.61
C GLY A 127 -30.50 19.41 -7.28
N ALA A 128 -31.15 18.31 -7.64
CA ALA A 128 -30.63 17.32 -8.58
C ALA A 128 -30.82 17.83 -10.03
N ASP A 129 -29.82 17.61 -10.87
CA ASP A 129 -29.90 17.86 -12.32
C ASP A 129 -30.58 16.67 -13.04
N ALA A 130 -30.94 16.88 -14.31
CA ALA A 130 -31.59 15.86 -15.13
C ALA A 130 -30.78 14.55 -15.16
N ASP A 131 -29.47 14.64 -15.40
CA ASP A 131 -28.56 13.47 -15.39
C ASP A 131 -28.59 12.71 -14.06
N THR A 132 -28.74 13.41 -12.93
CA THR A 132 -28.88 12.75 -11.62
C THR A 132 -30.23 12.07 -11.50
N ILE A 133 -31.32 12.75 -11.90
CA ILE A 133 -32.68 12.20 -11.84
C ILE A 133 -32.81 10.95 -12.70
N ASP A 134 -32.24 10.96 -13.91
CA ASP A 134 -32.27 9.84 -14.84
C ASP A 134 -31.61 8.59 -14.25
N LYS A 135 -30.58 8.74 -13.41
CA LYS A 135 -29.97 7.59 -12.71
C LYS A 135 -30.90 6.95 -11.70
N PHE A 136 -31.75 7.73 -11.02
CA PHE A 136 -32.74 7.16 -10.09
C PHE A 136 -33.88 6.48 -10.85
N VAL A 137 -34.33 7.09 -11.96
CA VAL A 137 -35.39 6.55 -12.81
C VAL A 137 -34.94 5.25 -13.50
N LEU A 138 -33.69 5.19 -13.98
CA LEU A 138 -33.12 4.03 -14.64
C LEU A 138 -33.04 2.80 -13.72
N GLU A 139 -32.80 3.03 -12.43
CA GLU A 139 -32.77 1.98 -11.39
C GLU A 139 -34.17 1.73 -10.79
N GLU A 140 -35.23 2.29 -11.38
CA GLU A 140 -36.64 2.09 -11.00
C GLU A 140 -36.97 2.43 -9.53
N TYR A 141 -36.21 3.35 -8.92
CA TYR A 141 -36.52 3.81 -7.57
C TYR A 141 -37.85 4.57 -7.54
N LYS A 142 -38.62 4.36 -6.46
CA LYS A 142 -39.74 5.21 -6.08
C LYS A 142 -39.37 6.12 -4.92
N LEU A 143 -40.14 7.19 -4.72
CA LEU A 143 -39.88 8.12 -3.61
C LEU A 143 -39.90 7.41 -2.24
N THR A 144 -40.82 6.47 -2.05
CA THR A 144 -40.91 5.66 -0.83
C THR A 144 -39.61 4.92 -0.54
N ASP A 145 -39.03 4.28 -1.54
CA ASP A 145 -37.82 3.46 -1.40
C ASP A 145 -36.63 4.37 -1.04
N ILE A 146 -36.54 5.54 -1.66
CA ILE A 146 -35.53 6.56 -1.35
C ILE A 146 -35.67 7.06 0.09
N LEU A 147 -36.88 7.39 0.52
CA LEU A 147 -37.12 7.98 1.83
C LEU A 147 -36.98 6.98 2.97
N ASN A 148 -37.36 5.73 2.78
CA ASN A 148 -37.46 4.74 3.86
C ASN A 148 -36.29 3.77 3.90
N ASP A 149 -35.81 3.31 2.75
CA ASP A 149 -34.96 2.11 2.69
C ASP A 149 -33.52 2.42 2.26
N VAL A 150 -33.33 3.38 1.35
CA VAL A 150 -32.01 3.70 0.77
C VAL A 150 -30.96 4.07 1.82
N SER A 151 -29.77 3.51 1.69
CA SER A 151 -28.60 3.82 2.51
C SER A 151 -27.71 4.89 1.87
N LYS A 152 -26.75 5.39 2.63
CA LYS A 152 -25.77 6.35 2.11
C LYS A 152 -24.87 5.72 1.04
N ASP A 153 -24.59 4.43 1.18
CA ASP A 153 -23.73 3.69 0.25
C ASP A 153 -24.44 3.47 -1.09
N ASP A 154 -25.76 3.27 -1.10
CA ASP A 154 -26.55 3.16 -2.33
C ASP A 154 -26.48 4.47 -3.14
N LEU A 155 -26.54 5.63 -2.47
CA LEU A 155 -26.33 6.93 -3.10
C LEU A 155 -24.91 7.10 -3.67
N HIS A 156 -23.91 6.48 -3.05
CA HIS A 156 -22.55 6.43 -3.60
C HIS A 156 -22.47 5.53 -4.83
N CYS A 157 -23.19 4.41 -4.85
CA CYS A 157 -23.30 3.50 -6.00
C CYS A 157 -23.95 4.17 -7.22
N LEU A 158 -24.90 5.08 -7.01
CA LEU A 158 -25.47 5.95 -8.06
C LEU A 158 -24.49 7.01 -8.60
N ARG A 159 -23.26 7.08 -8.06
CA ARG A 159 -22.20 8.01 -8.49
C ARG A 159 -22.68 9.47 -8.50
N LEU A 160 -23.37 9.87 -7.44
CA LEU A 160 -23.84 11.24 -7.29
C LEU A 160 -22.68 12.19 -7.00
N ARG A 161 -22.79 13.43 -7.48
CA ARG A 161 -21.87 14.51 -7.07
C ARG A 161 -22.04 14.76 -5.58
N GLY A 162 -20.92 14.93 -4.86
CA GLY A 162 -20.92 15.02 -3.40
C GLY A 162 -21.89 16.06 -2.82
N GLY A 163 -22.02 17.24 -3.44
CA GLY A 163 -22.95 18.27 -2.98
C GLY A 163 -24.43 17.86 -3.08
N VAL A 164 -24.82 17.20 -4.18
CA VAL A 164 -26.19 16.70 -4.38
C VAL A 164 -26.48 15.56 -3.42
N LEU A 165 -25.53 14.60 -3.30
CA LEU A 165 -25.61 13.49 -2.34
C LEU A 165 -25.83 14.00 -0.92
N CYS A 166 -25.07 15.01 -0.49
CA CYS A 166 -25.23 15.59 0.84
C CYS A 166 -26.61 16.21 1.06
N ARG A 167 -27.21 16.86 0.06
CA ARG A 167 -28.56 17.46 0.19
C ARG A 167 -29.63 16.38 0.26
N ILE A 168 -29.57 15.39 -0.63
CA ILE A 168 -30.50 14.26 -0.67
C ILE A 168 -30.41 13.47 0.64
N TRP A 169 -29.21 13.04 1.03
CA TRP A 169 -29.02 12.27 2.27
C TRP A 169 -29.53 13.02 3.51
N ARG A 170 -29.28 14.32 3.59
CA ARG A 170 -29.78 15.15 4.70
C ARG A 170 -31.31 15.30 4.67
N ALA A 171 -31.93 15.28 3.50
CA ALA A 171 -33.38 15.30 3.38
C ALA A 171 -34.00 13.96 3.83
N ILE A 172 -33.41 12.84 3.41
CA ILE A 172 -33.80 11.48 3.84
C ILE A 172 -33.72 11.35 5.37
N GLN A 173 -32.58 11.75 5.96
CA GLN A 173 -32.40 11.65 7.42
C GLN A 173 -33.46 12.44 8.19
N ARG A 174 -33.79 13.66 7.74
CA ARG A 174 -34.84 14.47 8.38
C ARG A 174 -36.24 13.88 8.22
N HIS A 175 -36.51 13.22 7.09
CA HIS A 175 -37.78 12.53 6.90
C HIS A 175 -37.90 11.38 7.91
N ARG A 176 -36.90 10.51 7.98
CA ARG A 176 -36.89 9.36 8.92
C ARG A 176 -36.96 9.79 10.38
N GLU A 177 -36.29 10.88 10.74
CA GLU A 177 -36.36 11.44 12.09
C GLU A 177 -37.76 11.98 12.42
N ARG A 178 -38.42 12.65 11.46
CA ARG A 178 -39.79 13.13 11.62
C ARG A 178 -40.81 12.00 11.76
N GLU A 179 -40.67 10.93 10.97
CA GLU A 179 -41.60 9.80 11.05
C GLU A 179 -41.46 9.05 12.38
N ARG A 180 -40.24 8.86 12.89
CA ARG A 180 -40.03 8.26 14.23
C ARG A 180 -40.71 9.05 15.35
N LEU A 181 -40.61 10.37 15.32
CA LEU A 181 -41.25 11.22 16.34
C LEU A 181 -42.79 11.10 16.31
N ARG A 182 -43.37 10.89 15.13
CA ARG A 182 -44.82 10.70 14.97
C ARG A 182 -45.28 9.34 15.51
N ASP A 183 -44.47 8.32 15.33
CA ASP A 183 -44.74 6.99 15.86
C ASP A 183 -44.70 6.99 17.40
N ASP A 184 -43.75 7.74 17.99
CA ASP A 184 -43.64 7.91 19.45
C ASP A 184 -44.87 8.64 20.04
N GLU A 185 -45.26 9.79 19.48
CA GLU A 185 -46.44 10.57 19.95
C GLU A 185 -47.75 9.75 19.86
N ARG A 186 -47.90 8.95 18.80
CA ARG A 186 -49.09 8.09 18.63
C ARG A 186 -49.15 6.95 19.64
N SER A 187 -48.00 6.49 20.13
CA SER A 187 -47.93 5.43 21.15
C SER A 187 -48.28 5.90 22.56
N GLU A 188 -48.15 7.21 22.84
CA GLU A 188 -48.51 7.81 24.12
C GLU A 188 -50.01 8.11 24.24
N ASP A 189 -50.68 8.43 23.13
CA ASP A 189 -52.13 8.70 23.10
C ASP A 189 -53.00 7.42 23.20
N ASP A 190 -52.43 6.25 22.88
CA ASP A 190 -53.09 4.93 22.95
C ASP A 190 -52.86 4.20 24.30
N ALA A 191 -52.17 4.82 25.27
CA ALA A 191 -51.85 4.27 26.60
C ALA A 191 -52.70 4.88 27.74
#